data_AF-A0A953ERD1-F1
#
_entry.id   AF-A0A953ERD1-F1
#
_cell.length_a   1.000
_cell.length_b   1.000
_cell.length_c   1.000
_cell.angle_alpha   90.00
_cell.angle_beta   90.00
_cell.angle_gamma   90.00
#
_symmetry.space_group_name_H-M   'P 1'
#
loop_
_entity.id
_entity.type
_entity.pdbx_description
1 polymer ?
#
loop_
_entity_poly.entity_id
_entity_poly.type
_entity_poly.pdbx_seq_one_letter_code
_entity_poly.pdbx_strand_id
1 'polypeptide(L)'
;SFPDADGDGLSDRFETANGTNPNNADTDGDGVSDGQERTQGTDATDDDDWLDSDNDGVADSLEVNQGTNPNDANSFLDTDNDGLADTVETRNGTNPNDADSDGDGVSDGDEVSQGTNPNDDDSWLDTDSDGVPNSVEVDQGTNPNDGTSWDDTDSDGVPDYVENGQGTNPNDGTDAIDTDSDGVPDYTETQMGSNPNDADSDGDGVSDGDEVAQGTSPTDDDDWLDTDGDGVPDSVETDQGTDPNDGGDSVDSDSDGVPDYVENTQGTDPNDGGDATDTDSDGIPDYTEHRDGTNPTDADSDDDGLSDRVEQDHGTDPNDADSDGDGYSDAIEVLGSTSPTDASSFPGSTPSTPTPAPAPAPAPAKHTVTGRVVFDATYDGAATRDEPDVSGVVVRLWGPGPDGNLDTVDDVTVATATTHSPFVLRDVPAGSYVLEVDASTLPAWLTHAGSLRQRVDVDGAEDLGVAFVAKGVIVHGTVLDPAGRPVVGATVTFTDAVGRSVTTTTGPDGVWAALSGLASGITPGAGSVSVVAPDGTRTFTVVSVADNTPLPKVAPITVGSMPVAVPDSLAFSGGDRQRRTVPVALGLIGAGAVLVVVTRRRGALARP
;
A
#
# COMPACT_ATOMS: atom_id res chain seq x y z
N SER A 1 -61.85 -10.51 -73.73
CA SER A 1 -61.42 -10.34 -72.34
C SER A 1 -61.47 -8.87 -72.03
N PHE A 2 -61.96 -8.50 -70.86
CA PHE A 2 -61.57 -7.22 -70.29
C PHE A 2 -60.09 -7.34 -69.90
N PRO A 3 -59.30 -6.26 -69.95
CA PRO A 3 -57.98 -6.22 -69.34
C PRO A 3 -58.07 -6.59 -67.87
N ASP A 4 -57.05 -7.30 -67.40
CA ASP A 4 -56.81 -7.83 -66.06
C ASP A 4 -55.28 -7.83 -65.97
N ALA A 5 -54.71 -6.78 -65.38
CA ALA A 5 -53.30 -6.44 -65.56
C ALA A 5 -52.36 -7.18 -64.60
N ASP A 6 -52.83 -7.51 -63.40
CA ASP A 6 -52.14 -8.31 -62.38
C ASP A 6 -52.59 -9.78 -62.35
N GLY A 7 -53.72 -10.13 -62.95
CA GLY A 7 -54.14 -11.51 -63.17
C GLY A 7 -54.85 -12.14 -61.97
N ASP A 8 -55.40 -11.32 -61.08
CA ASP A 8 -56.11 -11.74 -59.86
C ASP A 8 -57.55 -12.24 -60.13
N GLY A 9 -58.04 -12.05 -61.36
CA GLY A 9 -59.39 -12.45 -61.80
C GLY A 9 -60.44 -11.35 -61.71
N LEU A 10 -60.06 -10.13 -61.31
CA LEU A 10 -60.82 -8.90 -61.53
C LEU A 10 -60.48 -8.32 -62.91
N SER A 11 -60.88 -7.09 -63.17
CA SER A 11 -60.58 -6.45 -64.44
C SER A 11 -60.25 -5.00 -64.14
N ASP A 12 -59.35 -4.38 -64.89
CA ASP A 12 -58.83 -3.05 -64.55
C ASP A 12 -59.95 -2.03 -64.30
N ARG A 13 -61.06 -2.17 -65.05
CA ARG A 13 -62.24 -1.30 -64.92
C ARG A 13 -63.04 -1.55 -63.64
N PHE A 14 -63.13 -2.81 -63.22
CA PHE A 14 -63.78 -3.20 -61.98
C PHE A 14 -62.98 -2.69 -60.78
N GLU A 15 -61.67 -2.93 -60.74
CA GLU A 15 -60.78 -2.51 -59.66
C GLU A 15 -60.80 -1.00 -59.47
N THR A 16 -60.56 -0.25 -60.57
CA THR A 16 -60.66 1.23 -60.57
C THR A 16 -62.03 1.74 -60.08
N ALA A 17 -63.10 0.98 -60.29
CA ALA A 17 -64.45 1.38 -59.88
C ALA A 17 -64.77 1.06 -58.41
N ASN A 18 -64.04 0.13 -57.79
CA ASN A 18 -64.25 -0.29 -56.40
C ASN A 18 -63.14 0.19 -55.45
N GLY A 19 -62.07 0.80 -55.96
CA GLY A 19 -61.04 1.43 -55.14
C GLY A 19 -59.73 0.63 -55.07
N THR A 20 -59.70 -0.56 -55.67
CA THR A 20 -58.53 -1.42 -55.70
C THR A 20 -57.59 -1.08 -56.88
N ASN A 21 -56.34 -1.55 -56.84
CA ASN A 21 -55.27 -1.13 -57.75
C ASN A 21 -55.09 -2.12 -58.93
N PRO A 22 -55.40 -1.72 -60.18
CA PRO A 22 -55.33 -2.58 -61.38
C PRO A 22 -53.98 -3.23 -61.75
N ASN A 23 -52.91 -2.98 -60.99
CA ASN A 23 -51.59 -3.57 -61.23
C ASN A 23 -51.02 -4.22 -59.96
N ASN A 24 -51.86 -4.40 -58.95
CA ASN A 24 -51.49 -5.01 -57.69
C ASN A 24 -52.60 -5.98 -57.31
N ALA A 25 -52.32 -7.28 -57.42
CA ALA A 25 -53.31 -8.32 -57.18
C ALA A 25 -53.85 -8.34 -55.73
N ASP A 26 -53.18 -7.67 -54.80
CA ASP A 26 -53.47 -7.60 -53.37
C ASP A 26 -53.27 -6.14 -52.93
N THR A 27 -54.34 -5.35 -52.97
CA THR A 27 -54.30 -3.89 -52.90
C THR A 27 -53.87 -3.35 -51.54
N ASP A 28 -54.37 -3.96 -50.47
CA ASP A 28 -54.10 -3.58 -49.07
C ASP A 28 -52.92 -4.35 -48.47
N GLY A 29 -52.50 -5.46 -49.09
CA GLY A 29 -51.28 -6.17 -48.75
C GLY A 29 -51.45 -7.15 -47.60
N ASP A 30 -52.68 -7.62 -47.36
CA ASP A 30 -52.99 -8.55 -46.27
C ASP A 30 -52.61 -10.02 -46.58
N GLY A 31 -52.22 -10.30 -47.83
CA GLY A 31 -51.85 -11.61 -48.36
C GLY A 31 -52.96 -12.33 -49.14
N VAL A 32 -54.15 -11.73 -49.27
CA VAL A 32 -55.29 -12.24 -50.02
C VAL A 32 -55.51 -11.36 -51.25
N SER A 33 -55.66 -11.96 -52.44
CA SER A 33 -55.86 -11.15 -53.65
C SER A 33 -57.25 -10.51 -53.71
N ASP A 34 -57.36 -9.30 -54.30
CA ASP A 34 -58.63 -8.57 -54.45
C ASP A 34 -59.75 -9.48 -55.07
N GLY A 35 -59.37 -10.32 -56.03
CA GLY A 35 -60.24 -11.31 -56.66
C GLY A 35 -60.72 -12.45 -55.75
N GLN A 36 -59.87 -12.90 -54.83
CA GLN A 36 -60.22 -13.89 -53.79
C GLN A 36 -61.15 -13.27 -52.76
N GLU A 37 -60.83 -12.08 -52.27
CA GLU A 37 -61.62 -11.36 -51.28
C GLU A 37 -63.03 -11.06 -51.77
N ARG A 38 -63.15 -10.63 -53.03
CA ARG A 38 -64.46 -10.50 -53.70
C ARG A 38 -65.28 -11.78 -53.65
N THR A 39 -64.62 -12.94 -53.76
CA THR A 39 -65.28 -14.25 -53.74
C THR A 39 -65.69 -14.66 -52.33
N GLN A 40 -64.89 -14.27 -51.34
CA GLN A 40 -65.11 -14.52 -49.91
C GLN A 40 -66.09 -13.53 -49.26
N GLY A 41 -66.24 -12.34 -49.85
CA GLY A 41 -67.11 -11.27 -49.38
C GLY A 41 -66.46 -10.30 -48.39
N THR A 42 -65.12 -10.24 -48.39
CA THR A 42 -64.26 -9.31 -47.63
C THR A 42 -63.95 -8.04 -48.43
N ASP A 43 -63.40 -7.01 -47.78
CA ASP A 43 -63.06 -5.71 -48.36
C ASP A 43 -61.57 -5.58 -48.73
N ALA A 44 -61.28 -5.69 -50.03
CA ALA A 44 -59.95 -5.55 -50.66
C ALA A 44 -59.27 -4.18 -50.57
N THR A 45 -59.66 -3.37 -49.59
CA THR A 45 -59.04 -2.08 -49.29
C THR A 45 -58.83 -1.89 -47.79
N ASP A 46 -59.10 -2.91 -46.99
CA ASP A 46 -59.07 -2.91 -45.53
C ASP A 46 -58.21 -4.11 -45.11
N ASP A 47 -56.97 -3.82 -44.75
CA ASP A 47 -55.96 -4.82 -44.43
C ASP A 47 -56.34 -5.67 -43.22
N ASP A 48 -57.37 -5.33 -42.44
CA ASP A 48 -57.88 -6.09 -41.29
C ASP A 48 -59.15 -6.93 -41.57
N ASP A 49 -59.70 -6.91 -42.80
CA ASP A 49 -60.97 -7.59 -43.14
C ASP A 49 -60.75 -8.90 -43.91
N TRP A 50 -60.14 -9.92 -43.31
CA TRP A 50 -60.03 -11.25 -43.92
C TRP A 50 -60.86 -12.32 -43.17
N LEU A 51 -61.10 -13.48 -43.82
CA LEU A 51 -61.71 -14.64 -43.16
C LEU A 51 -60.64 -15.42 -42.40
N ASP A 52 -60.77 -15.48 -41.08
CA ASP A 52 -59.93 -16.26 -40.17
C ASP A 52 -60.83 -16.99 -39.17
N SER A 53 -60.96 -18.30 -39.37
CA SER A 53 -61.94 -19.14 -38.69
C SER A 53 -61.52 -19.55 -37.27
N ASP A 54 -60.22 -19.55 -36.96
CA ASP A 54 -59.69 -19.88 -35.62
C ASP A 54 -59.02 -18.70 -34.89
N ASN A 55 -58.88 -17.55 -35.55
CA ASN A 55 -58.34 -16.28 -35.06
C ASN A 55 -56.86 -16.37 -34.69
N ASP A 56 -56.06 -17.08 -35.49
CA ASP A 56 -54.61 -17.18 -35.31
C ASP A 56 -53.82 -16.12 -36.10
N GLY A 57 -54.49 -15.26 -36.86
CA GLY A 57 -53.87 -14.18 -37.62
C GLY A 57 -53.48 -14.57 -39.05
N VAL A 58 -53.72 -15.82 -39.46
CA VAL A 58 -53.55 -16.31 -40.83
C VAL A 58 -54.92 -16.48 -41.49
N ALA A 59 -55.07 -15.98 -42.72
CA ALA A 59 -56.34 -16.09 -43.43
C ALA A 59 -56.63 -17.54 -43.87
N ASP A 60 -57.90 -17.97 -43.78
CA ASP A 60 -58.38 -19.30 -44.18
C ASP A 60 -57.90 -19.71 -45.60
N SER A 61 -57.88 -18.75 -46.54
CA SER A 61 -57.40 -19.01 -47.90
C SER A 61 -55.91 -19.27 -47.99
N LEU A 62 -55.13 -18.60 -47.16
CA LEU A 62 -53.69 -18.71 -47.13
C LEU A 62 -53.28 -20.05 -46.54
N GLU A 63 -53.90 -20.45 -45.45
CA GLU A 63 -53.74 -21.76 -44.84
C GLU A 63 -54.07 -22.91 -45.80
N VAL A 64 -55.20 -22.83 -46.52
CA VAL A 64 -55.55 -23.83 -47.54
C VAL A 64 -54.50 -23.90 -48.64
N ASN A 65 -53.94 -22.77 -49.06
CA ASN A 65 -52.89 -22.71 -50.08
C ASN A 65 -51.56 -23.27 -49.57
N GLN A 66 -51.25 -23.06 -48.30
CA GLN A 66 -50.05 -23.57 -47.62
C GLN A 66 -50.21 -25.05 -47.18
N GLY A 67 -51.44 -25.57 -47.18
CA GLY A 67 -51.75 -26.94 -46.79
C GLY A 67 -51.91 -27.14 -45.28
N THR A 68 -52.12 -26.06 -44.54
CA THR A 68 -52.44 -26.06 -43.13
C THR A 68 -53.98 -26.11 -42.90
N ASN A 69 -54.47 -25.97 -41.67
CA ASN A 69 -55.85 -26.26 -41.30
C ASN A 69 -56.56 -25.02 -40.73
N PRO A 70 -57.52 -24.42 -41.48
CA PRO A 70 -58.26 -23.21 -41.09
C PRO A 70 -59.19 -23.28 -39.90
N ASN A 71 -59.03 -24.26 -39.01
CA ASN A 71 -59.89 -24.40 -37.83
C ASN A 71 -59.05 -24.91 -36.64
N ASP A 72 -57.74 -24.76 -36.71
CA ASP A 72 -56.77 -25.18 -35.71
C ASP A 72 -55.67 -24.12 -35.63
N ALA A 73 -55.80 -23.21 -34.67
CA ALA A 73 -54.90 -22.08 -34.42
C ALA A 73 -53.43 -22.44 -34.11
N ASN A 74 -53.05 -23.72 -34.15
CA ASN A 74 -51.66 -24.18 -34.03
C ASN A 74 -51.16 -24.81 -35.35
N SER A 75 -51.91 -24.60 -36.43
CA SER A 75 -51.66 -25.17 -37.73
C SER A 75 -51.36 -24.04 -38.71
N PHE A 76 -50.18 -23.45 -38.58
CA PHE A 76 -49.64 -22.45 -39.50
C PHE A 76 -48.22 -22.85 -39.94
N LEU A 77 -47.65 -22.09 -40.88
CA LEU A 77 -46.23 -22.23 -41.25
C LEU A 77 -45.42 -21.30 -40.38
N ASP A 78 -44.41 -21.86 -39.72
CA ASP A 78 -43.52 -21.19 -38.78
C ASP A 78 -42.14 -21.85 -38.97
N THR A 79 -41.24 -21.10 -39.61
CA THR A 79 -40.01 -21.64 -40.18
C THR A 79 -38.88 -21.71 -39.15
N ASP A 80 -38.78 -20.74 -38.24
CA ASP A 80 -37.81 -20.71 -37.14
C ASP A 80 -38.35 -21.26 -35.81
N ASN A 81 -39.66 -21.48 -35.70
CA ASN A 81 -40.36 -22.08 -34.55
C ASN A 81 -40.42 -21.16 -33.33
N ASP A 82 -40.55 -19.85 -33.55
CA ASP A 82 -40.70 -18.85 -32.50
C ASP A 82 -42.16 -18.67 -32.03
N GLY A 83 -43.11 -19.31 -32.73
CA GLY A 83 -44.54 -19.22 -32.43
C GLY A 83 -45.28 -18.10 -33.16
N LEU A 84 -44.60 -17.33 -34.02
CA LEU A 84 -45.15 -16.39 -34.98
C LEU A 84 -45.22 -17.05 -36.36
N ALA A 85 -46.32 -16.85 -37.09
CA ALA A 85 -46.44 -17.44 -38.42
C ALA A 85 -45.61 -16.65 -39.45
N ASP A 86 -44.96 -17.32 -40.41
CA ASP A 86 -44.18 -16.72 -41.51
C ASP A 86 -44.92 -15.55 -42.20
N THR A 87 -46.25 -15.66 -42.29
CA THR A 87 -47.13 -14.68 -42.94
C THR A 87 -47.38 -13.46 -42.07
N VAL A 88 -47.46 -13.66 -40.75
CA VAL A 88 -47.58 -12.57 -39.76
C VAL A 88 -46.25 -11.85 -39.63
N GLU A 89 -45.14 -12.58 -39.61
CA GLU A 89 -43.80 -12.00 -39.62
C GLU A 89 -43.57 -11.09 -40.83
N THR A 90 -43.89 -11.59 -42.03
CA THR A 90 -43.79 -10.79 -43.27
C THR A 90 -44.63 -9.51 -43.19
N ARG A 91 -45.80 -9.55 -42.53
CA ARG A 91 -46.69 -8.40 -42.33
C ARG A 91 -46.12 -7.43 -41.29
N ASN A 92 -45.54 -7.95 -40.22
CA ASN A 92 -44.92 -7.17 -39.14
C ASN A 92 -43.55 -6.60 -39.53
N GLY A 93 -42.94 -7.11 -40.60
CA GLY A 93 -41.63 -6.68 -41.09
C GLY A 93 -40.44 -7.43 -40.50
N THR A 94 -40.71 -8.48 -39.71
CA THR A 94 -39.71 -9.39 -39.14
C THR A 94 -39.25 -10.43 -40.18
N ASN A 95 -38.26 -11.25 -39.84
CA ASN A 95 -37.63 -12.20 -40.75
C ASN A 95 -38.07 -13.65 -40.46
N PRO A 96 -38.80 -14.32 -41.38
CA PRO A 96 -39.30 -15.70 -41.22
C PRO A 96 -38.29 -16.84 -41.13
N ASN A 97 -37.03 -16.56 -40.81
CA ASN A 97 -36.00 -17.58 -40.59
C ASN A 97 -35.12 -17.22 -39.40
N ASP A 98 -35.54 -16.26 -38.60
CA ASP A 98 -34.79 -15.62 -37.53
C ASP A 98 -35.78 -15.28 -36.42
N ALA A 99 -35.79 -16.13 -35.40
CA ALA A 99 -36.75 -16.06 -34.29
C ALA A 99 -36.68 -14.75 -33.48
N ASP A 100 -35.64 -13.94 -33.69
CA ASP A 100 -35.35 -12.69 -32.98
C ASP A 100 -34.77 -11.73 -34.04
N SER A 101 -35.63 -10.88 -34.59
CA SER A 101 -35.30 -10.07 -35.78
C SER A 101 -34.46 -8.84 -35.50
N ASP A 102 -34.53 -8.26 -34.30
CA ASP A 102 -33.72 -7.12 -33.88
C ASP A 102 -32.48 -7.51 -33.05
N GLY A 103 -32.46 -8.73 -32.52
CA GLY A 103 -31.30 -9.33 -31.86
C GLY A 103 -31.19 -8.94 -30.39
N ASP A 104 -32.29 -8.59 -29.73
CA ASP A 104 -32.30 -8.20 -28.32
C ASP A 104 -32.33 -9.41 -27.35
N GLY A 105 -32.62 -10.61 -27.87
CA GLY A 105 -32.69 -11.86 -27.12
C GLY A 105 -34.11 -12.33 -26.78
N VAL A 106 -35.14 -11.54 -27.09
CA VAL A 106 -36.56 -11.93 -27.03
C VAL A 106 -37.04 -12.35 -28.42
N SER A 107 -37.92 -13.36 -28.49
CA SER A 107 -38.41 -13.83 -29.79
C SER A 107 -39.51 -12.93 -30.36
N ASP A 108 -39.58 -12.81 -31.69
CA ASP A 108 -40.59 -11.99 -32.37
C ASP A 108 -42.02 -12.42 -31.95
N GLY A 109 -42.23 -13.73 -31.83
CA GLY A 109 -43.45 -14.34 -31.30
C GLY A 109 -43.79 -13.93 -29.86
N ASP A 110 -42.81 -13.93 -28.95
CA ASP A 110 -43.01 -13.51 -27.56
C ASP A 110 -43.36 -12.02 -27.48
N GLU A 111 -42.65 -11.18 -28.21
CA GLU A 111 -42.89 -9.74 -28.24
C GLU A 111 -44.28 -9.39 -28.75
N VAL A 112 -44.70 -9.99 -29.87
CA VAL A 112 -46.06 -9.82 -30.40
C VAL A 112 -47.10 -10.29 -29.38
N SER A 113 -46.84 -11.39 -28.67
CA SER A 113 -47.75 -11.91 -27.64
C SER A 113 -47.87 -10.96 -26.42
N GLN A 114 -46.78 -10.27 -26.09
CA GLN A 114 -46.71 -9.31 -24.99
C GLN A 114 -47.11 -7.88 -25.40
N GLY A 115 -47.26 -7.64 -26.71
CA GLY A 115 -47.63 -6.34 -27.28
C GLY A 115 -46.47 -5.36 -27.36
N THR A 116 -45.24 -5.85 -27.41
CA THR A 116 -44.03 -5.08 -27.69
C THR A 116 -43.72 -5.13 -29.20
N ASN A 117 -42.60 -4.55 -29.64
CA ASN A 117 -42.30 -4.32 -31.05
C ASN A 117 -41.06 -5.12 -31.50
N PRO A 118 -41.22 -6.17 -32.33
CA PRO A 118 -40.15 -7.10 -32.71
C PRO A 118 -39.14 -6.59 -33.75
N ASN A 119 -38.96 -5.28 -33.78
CA ASN A 119 -38.00 -4.62 -34.68
C ASN A 119 -37.33 -3.43 -33.95
N ASP A 120 -37.38 -3.43 -32.63
CA ASP A 120 -36.91 -2.36 -31.74
C ASP A 120 -36.29 -3.01 -30.50
N ASP A 121 -34.96 -3.05 -30.49
CA ASP A 121 -34.12 -3.74 -29.50
C ASP A 121 -34.24 -3.20 -28.06
N ASP A 122 -34.93 -2.07 -27.88
CA ASP A 122 -35.27 -1.47 -26.60
C ASP A 122 -36.74 -1.77 -26.17
N SER A 123 -37.47 -2.59 -26.93
CA SER A 123 -38.90 -2.82 -26.78
C SER A 123 -39.22 -4.21 -26.24
N TRP A 124 -38.93 -4.44 -24.97
CA TRP A 124 -39.30 -5.66 -24.26
C TRP A 124 -39.99 -5.33 -22.92
N LEU A 125 -40.62 -6.34 -22.30
CA LEU A 125 -41.34 -6.18 -21.04
C LEU A 125 -40.50 -6.72 -19.87
N ASP A 126 -40.18 -5.81 -18.95
CA ASP A 126 -39.46 -6.08 -17.71
C ASP A 126 -40.25 -5.45 -16.55
N THR A 127 -40.85 -6.28 -15.70
CA THR A 127 -41.83 -5.80 -14.72
C THR A 127 -41.19 -5.30 -13.43
N ASP A 128 -40.11 -5.94 -13.01
CA ASP A 128 -39.32 -5.60 -11.82
C ASP A 128 -38.06 -4.77 -12.14
N SER A 129 -37.79 -4.55 -13.43
CA SER A 129 -36.73 -3.68 -13.94
C SER A 129 -35.34 -4.18 -13.57
N ASP A 130 -35.16 -5.49 -13.56
CA ASP A 130 -33.89 -6.13 -13.21
C ASP A 130 -32.96 -6.37 -14.41
N GLY A 131 -33.41 -6.10 -15.64
CA GLY A 131 -32.60 -6.34 -16.83
C GLY A 131 -32.82 -7.70 -17.49
N VAL A 132 -33.72 -8.54 -16.97
CA VAL A 132 -34.12 -9.82 -17.57
C VAL A 132 -35.58 -9.72 -18.06
N PRO A 133 -35.86 -10.01 -19.35
CA PRO A 133 -37.22 -9.94 -19.86
C PRO A 133 -38.17 -10.95 -19.21
N ASN A 134 -39.42 -10.54 -18.99
CA ASN A 134 -40.47 -11.39 -18.45
C ASN A 134 -40.63 -12.73 -19.21
N SER A 135 -40.45 -12.73 -20.54
CA SER A 135 -40.51 -13.94 -21.39
C SER A 135 -39.41 -14.93 -21.02
N VAL A 136 -38.19 -14.44 -20.90
CA VAL A 136 -37.00 -15.20 -20.53
C VAL A 136 -37.18 -15.83 -19.14
N GLU A 137 -37.65 -15.05 -18.19
CA GLU A 137 -37.91 -15.54 -16.83
C GLU A 137 -39.00 -16.63 -16.78
N VAL A 138 -40.07 -16.47 -17.56
CA VAL A 138 -41.13 -17.50 -17.65
C VAL A 138 -40.57 -18.82 -18.22
N ASP A 139 -39.70 -18.73 -19.21
CA ASP A 139 -39.06 -19.89 -19.85
C ASP A 139 -38.04 -20.58 -18.95
N GLN A 140 -37.27 -19.79 -18.18
CA GLN A 140 -36.36 -20.27 -17.14
C GLN A 140 -37.13 -20.80 -15.92
N GLY A 141 -38.39 -20.39 -15.74
CA GLY A 141 -39.23 -20.74 -14.60
C GLY A 141 -38.91 -19.93 -13.34
N THR A 142 -38.29 -18.76 -13.52
CA THR A 142 -38.09 -17.75 -12.50
C THR A 142 -39.35 -16.86 -12.37
N ASN A 143 -39.28 -15.73 -11.66
CA ASN A 143 -40.48 -14.97 -11.27
C ASN A 143 -40.42 -13.52 -11.77
N PRO A 144 -41.23 -13.17 -12.80
CA PRO A 144 -41.24 -11.84 -13.43
C PRO A 144 -41.78 -10.67 -12.60
N ASN A 145 -41.72 -10.74 -11.29
CA ASN A 145 -42.14 -9.67 -10.39
C ASN A 145 -41.24 -9.63 -9.14
N ASP A 146 -40.12 -10.33 -9.19
CA ASP A 146 -39.14 -10.46 -8.13
C ASP A 146 -37.76 -10.27 -8.74
N GLY A 147 -37.30 -9.03 -8.72
CA GLY A 147 -35.98 -8.61 -9.20
C GLY A 147 -34.82 -9.11 -8.32
N THR A 148 -34.90 -10.34 -7.85
CA THR A 148 -33.80 -11.17 -7.33
C THR A 148 -33.90 -12.61 -7.84
N SER A 149 -34.81 -12.85 -8.79
CA SER A 149 -35.20 -14.18 -9.27
C SER A 149 -34.86 -14.33 -10.75
N TRP A 150 -33.60 -14.62 -11.01
CA TRP A 150 -33.06 -14.93 -12.35
C TRP A 150 -32.11 -16.13 -12.27
N ASP A 151 -31.80 -16.72 -13.43
CA ASP A 151 -30.72 -17.70 -13.54
C ASP A 151 -29.36 -16.98 -13.57
N ASP A 152 -28.49 -17.37 -12.63
CA ASP A 152 -27.09 -16.94 -12.50
C ASP A 152 -26.28 -18.20 -12.16
N THR A 153 -25.64 -18.77 -13.18
CA THR A 153 -25.08 -20.12 -13.14
C THR A 153 -23.76 -20.20 -12.36
N ASP A 154 -22.96 -19.12 -12.33
CA ASP A 154 -21.70 -19.08 -11.59
C ASP A 154 -21.70 -18.21 -10.33
N SER A 155 -22.83 -17.53 -10.08
CA SER A 155 -23.12 -16.76 -8.87
C SER A 155 -22.22 -15.54 -8.68
N ASP A 156 -21.91 -14.83 -9.77
CA ASP A 156 -21.13 -13.60 -9.76
C ASP A 156 -21.99 -12.31 -9.68
N GLY A 157 -23.32 -12.46 -9.73
CA GLY A 157 -24.26 -11.33 -9.65
C GLY A 157 -24.73 -10.80 -11.00
N VAL A 158 -24.24 -11.35 -12.12
CA VAL A 158 -24.72 -11.04 -13.47
C VAL A 158 -25.62 -12.17 -13.97
N PRO A 159 -26.85 -11.89 -14.43
CA PRO A 159 -27.73 -12.93 -14.97
C PRO A 159 -27.17 -13.56 -16.24
N ASP A 160 -27.39 -14.87 -16.43
CA ASP A 160 -26.99 -15.62 -17.63
C ASP A 160 -27.49 -14.94 -18.93
N TYR A 161 -28.67 -14.29 -18.87
CA TYR A 161 -29.24 -13.54 -19.99
C TYR A 161 -28.36 -12.34 -20.40
N VAL A 162 -27.96 -11.54 -19.40
CA VAL A 162 -27.13 -10.34 -19.59
C VAL A 162 -25.77 -10.74 -20.14
N GLU A 163 -25.16 -11.78 -19.59
CA GLU A 163 -23.86 -12.29 -20.04
C GLU A 163 -23.89 -12.76 -21.50
N ASN A 164 -24.95 -13.47 -21.91
CA ASN A 164 -25.11 -13.89 -23.30
C ASN A 164 -25.22 -12.67 -24.25
N GLY A 165 -25.95 -11.63 -23.84
CA GLY A 165 -26.06 -10.38 -24.60
C GLY A 165 -24.74 -9.60 -24.69
N GLN A 166 -23.94 -9.62 -23.61
CA GLN A 166 -22.62 -9.01 -23.55
C GLN A 166 -21.52 -9.85 -24.24
N GLY A 167 -21.78 -11.14 -24.45
CA GLY A 167 -20.84 -12.10 -25.02
C GLY A 167 -19.79 -12.61 -24.02
N THR A 168 -20.05 -12.49 -22.72
CA THR A 168 -19.31 -13.15 -21.62
C THR A 168 -19.81 -14.59 -21.47
N ASN A 169 -19.22 -15.37 -20.56
CA ASN A 169 -19.54 -16.78 -20.41
C ASN A 169 -20.29 -17.03 -19.10
N PRO A 170 -21.56 -17.50 -19.16
CA PRO A 170 -22.38 -17.78 -17.98
C PRO A 170 -21.94 -18.92 -17.05
N ASN A 171 -20.68 -19.33 -17.13
CA ASN A 171 -20.12 -20.35 -16.25
C ASN A 171 -18.72 -19.94 -15.78
N ASP A 172 -18.33 -18.69 -16.01
CA ASP A 172 -17.03 -18.12 -15.69
C ASP A 172 -17.16 -16.67 -15.21
N GLY A 173 -17.63 -16.49 -13.97
CA GLY A 173 -17.77 -15.18 -13.33
C GLY A 173 -16.47 -14.42 -13.05
N THR A 174 -15.40 -14.72 -13.78
CA THR A 174 -14.21 -13.88 -13.91
C THR A 174 -14.15 -13.14 -15.23
N ASP A 175 -15.11 -13.37 -16.14
CA ASP A 175 -15.19 -12.72 -17.45
C ASP A 175 -16.36 -11.74 -17.60
N ALA A 176 -17.16 -11.55 -16.55
CA ALA A 176 -18.07 -10.42 -16.41
C ALA A 176 -17.36 -9.09 -16.68
N ILE A 177 -18.09 -8.16 -17.31
CA ILE A 177 -17.57 -6.84 -17.64
C ILE A 177 -17.49 -6.03 -16.35
N ASP A 178 -16.28 -5.61 -16.02
CA ASP A 178 -15.93 -4.73 -14.91
C ASP A 178 -14.95 -3.68 -15.48
N THR A 179 -15.47 -2.50 -15.76
CA THR A 179 -14.83 -1.49 -16.59
C THR A 179 -13.74 -0.70 -15.85
N ASP A 180 -13.90 -0.44 -14.55
CA ASP A 180 -12.90 0.23 -13.71
C ASP A 180 -12.04 -0.71 -12.87
N SER A 181 -12.37 -2.01 -12.86
CA SER A 181 -11.62 -3.10 -12.25
C SER A 181 -11.58 -3.05 -10.72
N ASP A 182 -12.65 -2.59 -10.10
CA ASP A 182 -12.80 -2.53 -8.64
C ASP A 182 -13.34 -3.83 -8.02
N GLY A 183 -13.85 -4.75 -8.86
CA GLY A 183 -14.40 -6.04 -8.45
C GLY A 183 -15.92 -6.14 -8.45
N VAL A 184 -16.64 -5.07 -8.81
CA VAL A 184 -18.08 -5.07 -9.05
C VAL A 184 -18.35 -5.05 -10.56
N PRO A 185 -19.12 -5.98 -11.12
CA PRO A 185 -19.46 -5.93 -12.54
C PRO A 185 -20.35 -4.72 -12.91
N ASP A 186 -20.18 -4.16 -14.11
CA ASP A 186 -20.92 -2.99 -14.64
C ASP A 186 -22.46 -3.14 -14.49
N TYR A 187 -22.96 -4.37 -14.66
CA TYR A 187 -24.38 -4.68 -14.49
C TYR A 187 -24.81 -4.45 -13.03
N THR A 188 -24.06 -4.99 -12.07
CA THR A 188 -24.31 -4.89 -10.64
C THR A 188 -24.26 -3.44 -10.18
N GLU A 189 -23.24 -2.70 -10.62
CA GLU A 189 -23.11 -1.26 -10.35
C GLU A 189 -24.33 -0.47 -10.84
N THR A 190 -24.77 -0.75 -12.07
CA THR A 190 -25.96 -0.11 -12.64
C THR A 190 -27.23 -0.40 -11.80
N GLN A 191 -27.37 -1.62 -11.28
CA GLN A 191 -28.49 -1.98 -10.40
C GLN A 191 -28.41 -1.28 -9.04
N MET A 192 -27.21 -1.07 -8.52
CA MET A 192 -26.96 -0.37 -7.26
C MET A 192 -27.01 1.16 -7.40
N GLY A 193 -26.87 1.67 -8.62
CA GLY A 193 -26.87 3.10 -8.93
C GLY A 193 -25.48 3.74 -8.82
N SER A 194 -24.43 2.94 -8.61
CA SER A 194 -23.05 3.37 -8.71
C SER A 194 -22.62 3.52 -10.18
N ASN A 195 -21.43 4.03 -10.44
CA ASN A 195 -20.97 4.41 -11.76
C ASN A 195 -19.94 3.41 -12.30
N PRO A 196 -20.27 2.65 -13.38
CA PRO A 196 -19.40 1.63 -13.97
C PRO A 196 -18.06 2.06 -14.56
N ASN A 197 -17.60 3.27 -14.30
CA ASN A 197 -16.34 3.78 -14.82
C ASN A 197 -15.54 4.50 -13.73
N ASP A 198 -15.97 4.39 -12.48
CA ASP A 198 -15.44 5.11 -11.34
C ASP A 198 -15.47 4.18 -10.13
N ALA A 199 -14.32 3.60 -9.83
CA ALA A 199 -14.14 2.61 -8.75
C ALA A 199 -14.47 3.11 -7.34
N ASP A 200 -14.85 4.39 -7.20
CA ASP A 200 -15.23 5.09 -5.97
C ASP A 200 -16.29 6.13 -6.38
N SER A 201 -17.53 5.69 -6.42
CA SER A 201 -18.64 6.39 -7.07
C SER A 201 -19.15 7.62 -6.31
N ASP A 202 -19.02 7.63 -4.98
CA ASP A 202 -19.38 8.78 -4.14
C ASP A 202 -18.17 9.64 -3.73
N GLY A 203 -16.96 9.12 -3.87
CA GLY A 203 -15.72 9.86 -3.70
C GLY A 203 -15.28 9.99 -2.24
N ASP A 204 -15.70 9.06 -1.37
CA ASP A 204 -15.29 9.03 0.05
C ASP A 204 -13.90 8.39 0.25
N GLY A 205 -13.35 7.76 -0.78
CA GLY A 205 -12.03 7.12 -0.78
C GLY A 205 -12.04 5.63 -0.46
N VAL A 206 -13.20 5.01 -0.27
CA VAL A 206 -13.42 3.55 -0.29
C VAL A 206 -13.89 3.15 -1.69
N SER A 207 -13.51 1.96 -2.17
CA SER A 207 -13.96 1.50 -3.50
C SER A 207 -15.35 0.87 -3.46
N ASP A 208 -16.13 0.98 -4.54
CA ASP A 208 -17.48 0.37 -4.60
C ASP A 208 -17.40 -1.14 -4.31
N GLY A 209 -16.36 -1.81 -4.81
CA GLY A 209 -16.04 -3.21 -4.52
C GLY A 209 -15.78 -3.53 -3.05
N ASP A 210 -15.05 -2.68 -2.34
CA ASP A 210 -14.82 -2.85 -0.90
C ASP A 210 -16.10 -2.61 -0.09
N GLU A 211 -16.89 -1.63 -0.48
CA GLU A 211 -18.17 -1.31 0.16
C GLU A 211 -19.18 -2.44 -0.01
N VAL A 212 -19.32 -2.98 -1.23
CA VAL A 212 -20.15 -4.16 -1.51
C VAL A 212 -19.71 -5.35 -0.66
N ALA A 213 -18.40 -5.57 -0.52
CA ALA A 213 -17.85 -6.65 0.29
C ALA A 213 -18.12 -6.48 1.79
N GLN A 214 -18.17 -5.24 2.27
CA GLN A 214 -18.45 -4.87 3.65
C GLN A 214 -19.96 -4.71 3.94
N GLY A 215 -20.79 -4.59 2.89
CA GLY A 215 -22.22 -4.40 2.97
C GLY A 215 -22.63 -2.95 3.26
N THR A 216 -21.78 -1.99 2.89
CA THR A 216 -22.07 -0.56 2.88
C THR A 216 -22.53 -0.10 1.48
N SER A 217 -22.73 1.20 1.27
CA SER A 217 -23.42 1.76 0.11
C SER A 217 -22.49 2.57 -0.80
N PRO A 218 -22.20 2.10 -2.03
CA PRO A 218 -21.32 2.78 -3.01
C PRO A 218 -21.79 4.12 -3.60
N THR A 219 -22.75 4.75 -2.95
CA THR A 219 -23.38 5.99 -3.43
C THR A 219 -23.68 6.95 -2.29
N ASP A 220 -23.20 6.64 -1.08
CA ASP A 220 -23.45 7.38 0.16
C ASP A 220 -22.13 7.60 0.89
N ASP A 221 -21.56 8.80 0.71
CA ASP A 221 -20.24 9.22 1.19
C ASP A 221 -20.09 9.23 2.73
N ASP A 222 -21.18 8.98 3.45
CA ASP A 222 -21.24 8.87 4.91
C ASP A 222 -21.43 7.39 5.39
N ASP A 223 -21.54 6.40 4.49
CA ASP A 223 -21.78 4.99 4.81
C ASP A 223 -20.55 4.13 4.54
N TRP A 224 -19.53 4.23 5.39
CA TRP A 224 -18.35 3.34 5.38
C TRP A 224 -18.13 2.70 6.74
N LEU A 225 -17.38 1.59 6.78
CA LEU A 225 -17.12 0.86 8.02
C LEU A 225 -15.88 1.41 8.75
N ASP A 226 -16.11 1.93 9.96
CA ASP A 226 -15.09 2.38 10.91
C ASP A 226 -15.29 1.67 12.26
N THR A 227 -14.52 0.62 12.52
CA THR A 227 -14.75 -0.25 13.67
C THR A 227 -14.28 0.38 14.99
N ASP A 228 -13.23 1.20 14.98
CA ASP A 228 -12.72 1.86 16.19
C ASP A 228 -13.06 3.35 16.30
N GLY A 229 -13.59 3.95 15.23
CA GLY A 229 -14.07 5.31 15.20
C GLY A 229 -12.95 6.34 15.08
N ASP A 230 -11.82 5.99 14.50
CA ASP A 230 -10.66 6.88 14.36
C ASP A 230 -10.70 7.74 13.09
N GLY A 231 -11.69 7.58 12.21
CA GLY A 231 -11.76 8.35 10.97
C GLY A 231 -11.04 7.73 9.77
N VAL A 232 -10.50 6.51 9.89
CA VAL A 232 -9.89 5.73 8.81
C VAL A 232 -10.74 4.47 8.55
N PRO A 233 -11.17 4.20 7.30
CA PRO A 233 -11.98 3.01 7.00
C PRO A 233 -11.26 1.68 7.24
N ASP A 234 -12.00 0.67 7.72
CA ASP A 234 -11.50 -0.70 7.95
C ASP A 234 -10.82 -1.31 6.70
N SER A 235 -11.31 -0.97 5.50
CA SER A 235 -10.74 -1.38 4.21
C SER A 235 -9.34 -0.80 4.01
N VAL A 236 -9.21 0.51 4.23
CA VAL A 236 -7.97 1.27 4.11
C VAL A 236 -6.92 0.74 5.08
N GLU A 237 -7.31 0.47 6.31
CA GLU A 237 -6.42 -0.09 7.33
C GLU A 237 -5.95 -1.50 6.98
N THR A 238 -6.86 -2.35 6.50
CA THR A 238 -6.53 -3.71 6.04
C THR A 238 -5.51 -3.68 4.91
N ASP A 239 -5.66 -2.77 3.95
CA ASP A 239 -4.77 -2.59 2.81
C ASP A 239 -3.40 -2.02 3.20
N GLN A 240 -3.38 -1.13 4.19
CA GLN A 240 -2.16 -0.58 4.78
C GLN A 240 -1.48 -1.55 5.75
N GLY A 241 -2.21 -2.57 6.22
CA GLY A 241 -1.75 -3.58 7.16
C GLY A 241 -1.73 -3.13 8.62
N THR A 242 -2.57 -2.14 8.95
CA THR A 242 -2.89 -1.67 10.32
C THR A 242 -4.06 -2.49 10.89
N ASP A 243 -4.44 -2.32 12.16
CA ASP A 243 -5.49 -3.11 12.81
C ASP A 243 -6.79 -2.29 12.90
N PRO A 244 -7.89 -2.69 12.23
CA PRO A 244 -9.17 -1.97 12.27
C PRO A 244 -9.88 -1.88 13.62
N ASN A 245 -9.19 -2.22 14.71
CA ASN A 245 -9.71 -2.11 16.07
C ASN A 245 -8.76 -1.29 16.95
N ASP A 246 -7.73 -0.67 16.37
CA ASP A 246 -6.67 0.09 17.06
C ASP A 246 -6.32 1.38 16.32
N GLY A 247 -7.17 2.39 16.42
CA GLY A 247 -7.01 3.71 15.78
C GLY A 247 -5.84 4.58 16.25
N GLY A 248 -4.84 3.97 16.89
CA GLY A 248 -3.52 4.54 17.12
C GLY A 248 -2.42 3.90 16.27
N ASP A 249 -2.75 2.95 15.38
CA ASP A 249 -1.79 2.25 14.52
C ASP A 249 -1.94 2.56 13.02
N SER A 250 -2.89 3.43 12.66
CA SER A 250 -3.10 4.01 11.33
C SER A 250 -1.79 4.64 10.80
N VAL A 251 -1.61 4.60 9.48
CA VAL A 251 -0.37 5.11 8.85
C VAL A 251 -0.34 6.64 8.95
N ASP A 252 0.71 7.14 9.59
CA ASP A 252 1.02 8.56 9.75
C ASP A 252 2.52 8.77 9.40
N SER A 253 2.76 9.36 8.24
CA SER A 253 4.07 9.43 7.57
C SER A 253 4.99 10.50 8.17
N ASP A 254 4.45 11.58 8.75
CA ASP A 254 5.23 12.63 9.39
C ASP A 254 5.11 12.70 10.92
N SER A 255 4.24 11.87 11.48
CA SER A 255 4.04 11.66 12.91
C SER A 255 3.46 12.90 13.62
N ASP A 256 2.57 13.64 12.97
CA ASP A 256 1.87 14.79 13.56
C ASP A 256 0.56 14.43 14.29
N GLY A 257 0.08 13.20 14.14
CA GLY A 257 -1.14 12.69 14.76
C GLY A 257 -2.39 12.75 13.88
N VAL A 258 -2.26 13.13 12.60
CA VAL A 258 -3.30 13.00 11.57
C VAL A 258 -2.91 11.86 10.63
N PRO A 259 -3.77 10.85 10.39
CA PRO A 259 -3.46 9.77 9.47
C PRO A 259 -3.32 10.23 8.02
N ASP A 260 -2.42 9.58 7.26
CA ASP A 260 -2.19 9.86 5.83
C ASP A 260 -3.50 9.82 5.02
N TYR A 261 -4.43 8.93 5.37
CA TYR A 261 -5.74 8.83 4.72
C TYR A 261 -6.55 10.13 4.88
N VAL A 262 -6.63 10.65 6.11
CA VAL A 262 -7.36 11.88 6.44
C VAL A 262 -6.74 13.09 5.76
N GLU A 263 -5.41 13.15 5.69
CA GLU A 263 -4.73 14.22 4.99
C GLU A 263 -4.99 14.20 3.48
N ASN A 264 -5.02 13.01 2.87
CA ASN A 264 -5.34 12.86 1.45
C ASN A 264 -6.78 13.28 1.13
N THR A 265 -7.77 12.91 1.97
CA THR A 265 -9.18 13.30 1.78
C THR A 265 -9.38 14.81 1.96
N GLN A 266 -8.65 15.42 2.89
CA GLN A 266 -8.66 16.87 3.09
C GLN A 266 -7.80 17.65 2.07
N GLY A 267 -6.93 16.96 1.33
CA GLY A 267 -6.03 17.54 0.34
C GLY A 267 -4.82 18.26 0.91
N THR A 268 -4.39 17.89 2.13
CA THR A 268 -3.11 18.29 2.76
C THR A 268 -1.99 17.32 2.35
N ASP A 269 -0.73 17.58 2.71
CA ASP A 269 0.43 16.75 2.31
C ASP A 269 0.80 15.79 3.45
N PRO A 270 0.66 14.46 3.28
CA PRO A 270 0.98 13.47 4.33
C PRO A 270 2.44 13.40 4.80
N ASN A 271 3.28 14.34 4.36
CA ASN A 271 4.67 14.42 4.76
C ASN A 271 5.03 15.81 5.31
N ASP A 272 4.05 16.69 5.54
CA ASP A 272 4.21 18.04 6.09
C ASP A 272 3.18 18.35 7.17
N GLY A 273 3.37 17.81 8.38
CA GLY A 273 2.48 17.98 9.53
C GLY A 273 2.39 19.38 10.14
N GLY A 274 2.70 20.41 9.35
CA GLY A 274 2.30 21.79 9.59
C GLY A 274 1.25 22.29 8.60
N ASP A 275 0.73 21.44 7.70
CA ASP A 275 -0.28 21.78 6.71
C ASP A 275 -1.65 21.11 6.93
N ALA A 276 -1.74 20.20 7.92
CA ALA A 276 -3.00 19.66 8.43
C ALA A 276 -4.04 20.77 8.66
N THR A 277 -5.31 20.45 8.38
CA THR A 277 -6.41 21.40 8.50
C THR A 277 -6.59 21.80 9.97
N ASP A 278 -6.49 23.10 10.25
CA ASP A 278 -6.65 23.72 11.57
C ASP A 278 -7.49 24.99 11.37
N THR A 279 -8.80 24.85 11.57
CA THR A 279 -9.82 25.81 11.15
C THR A 279 -9.83 27.07 12.02
N ASP A 280 -9.53 26.95 13.32
CA ASP A 280 -9.48 28.08 14.24
C ASP A 280 -8.06 28.62 14.53
N SER A 281 -7.04 27.91 14.04
CA SER A 281 -5.62 28.25 14.13
C SER A 281 -5.05 28.27 15.56
N ASP A 282 -5.57 27.41 16.44
CA ASP A 282 -5.05 27.25 17.80
C ASP A 282 -3.81 26.31 17.87
N GLY A 283 -3.58 25.54 16.81
CA GLY A 283 -2.47 24.60 16.67
C GLY A 283 -2.80 23.15 17.04
N ILE A 284 -4.07 22.79 17.16
CA ILE A 284 -4.59 21.42 17.11
C ILE A 284 -5.31 21.24 15.77
N PRO A 285 -5.03 20.18 14.98
CA PRO A 285 -5.77 19.92 13.75
C PRO A 285 -7.23 19.51 13.99
N ASP A 286 -8.15 19.88 13.08
CA ASP A 286 -9.59 19.58 13.14
C ASP A 286 -9.87 18.08 13.39
N TYR A 287 -9.04 17.20 12.79
CA TYR A 287 -9.11 15.75 13.00
C TYR A 287 -8.88 15.36 14.46
N THR A 288 -7.83 15.92 15.08
CA THR A 288 -7.49 15.66 16.48
C THR A 288 -8.57 16.18 17.41
N GLU A 289 -9.14 17.34 17.10
CA GLU A 289 -10.23 17.93 17.87
C GLU A 289 -11.51 17.10 17.81
N HIS A 290 -11.87 16.59 16.62
CA HIS A 290 -13.00 15.68 16.47
C HIS A 290 -12.84 14.40 17.29
N ARG A 291 -11.63 13.82 17.31
CA ARG A 291 -11.31 12.62 18.09
C ARG A 291 -11.34 12.90 19.59
N ASP A 292 -10.76 14.02 20.02
CA ASP A 292 -10.62 14.38 21.43
C ASP A 292 -11.91 15.02 22.00
N GLY A 293 -12.87 15.37 21.12
CA GLY A 293 -14.19 15.88 21.46
C GLY A 293 -14.25 17.39 21.73
N THR A 294 -13.25 18.14 21.29
CA THR A 294 -13.23 19.61 21.30
C THR A 294 -13.90 20.18 20.04
N ASN A 295 -13.97 21.50 19.90
CA ASN A 295 -14.70 22.16 18.81
C ASN A 295 -13.73 22.73 17.75
N PRO A 296 -13.68 22.16 16.52
CA PRO A 296 -12.76 22.58 15.46
C PRO A 296 -12.86 24.02 14.96
N THR A 297 -13.83 24.77 15.45
CA THR A 297 -14.08 26.15 15.03
C THR A 297 -13.93 27.15 16.16
N ASP A 298 -13.49 26.69 17.33
CA ASP A 298 -13.45 27.46 18.56
C ASP A 298 -12.25 27.10 19.44
N ALA A 299 -11.23 27.94 19.36
CA ALA A 299 -9.92 27.72 19.96
C ALA A 299 -9.91 27.64 21.50
N ASP A 300 -11.05 27.77 22.18
CA ASP A 300 -11.25 27.81 23.64
C ASP A 300 -12.61 27.16 23.89
N SER A 301 -12.66 25.83 23.82
CA SER A 301 -13.89 25.03 23.73
C SER A 301 -14.85 25.21 24.91
N ASP A 302 -14.33 25.60 26.08
CA ASP A 302 -15.11 25.81 27.30
C ASP A 302 -15.25 27.29 27.73
N ASP A 303 -14.71 28.22 26.93
CA ASP A 303 -14.72 29.67 27.13
C ASP A 303 -14.07 30.13 28.47
N ASP A 304 -13.11 29.39 29.03
CA ASP A 304 -12.43 29.75 30.29
C ASP A 304 -11.28 30.77 30.10
N GLY A 305 -10.76 30.87 28.88
CA GLY A 305 -9.69 31.78 28.49
C GLY A 305 -8.30 31.15 28.31
N LEU A 306 -8.16 29.83 28.44
CA LEU A 306 -7.09 29.05 27.82
C LEU A 306 -7.54 28.54 26.46
N SER A 307 -6.59 28.29 25.55
CA SER A 307 -6.94 27.59 24.31
C SER A 307 -6.78 26.10 24.51
N ASP A 308 -7.48 25.29 23.73
CA ASP A 308 -7.45 23.83 23.82
C ASP A 308 -6.00 23.30 23.75
N ARG A 309 -5.19 23.89 22.84
CA ARG A 309 -3.74 23.62 22.77
C ARG A 309 -2.98 23.90 24.07
N VAL A 310 -3.29 25.01 24.73
CA VAL A 310 -2.62 25.42 25.98
C VAL A 310 -3.05 24.52 27.13
N GLU A 311 -4.28 24.04 27.10
CA GLU A 311 -4.82 23.10 28.09
C GLU A 311 -4.18 21.72 27.99
N GLN A 312 -4.01 21.18 26.78
CA GLN A 312 -3.20 19.97 26.56
C GLN A 312 -1.78 20.12 27.13
N ASP A 313 -1.12 21.26 26.90
CA ASP A 313 0.23 21.55 27.43
C ASP A 313 0.25 21.61 28.98
N HIS A 314 -0.88 21.94 29.61
CA HIS A 314 -1.06 22.00 31.07
C HIS A 314 -1.66 20.72 31.69
N GLY A 315 -2.16 19.80 30.86
CA GLY A 315 -2.83 18.56 31.28
C GLY A 315 -4.22 18.79 31.88
N THR A 316 -4.90 19.87 31.50
CA THR A 316 -6.31 20.16 31.83
C THR A 316 -7.24 19.59 30.76
N ASP A 317 -8.54 19.53 31.05
CA ASP A 317 -9.58 19.08 30.11
C ASP A 317 -10.11 20.29 29.32
N PRO A 318 -9.89 20.37 27.99
CA PRO A 318 -10.32 21.52 27.19
C PRO A 318 -11.84 21.77 27.14
N ASN A 319 -12.63 20.83 27.66
CA ASN A 319 -14.08 20.95 27.75
C ASN A 319 -14.57 21.25 29.18
N ASP A 320 -13.69 21.47 30.15
CA ASP A 320 -14.02 21.74 31.55
C ASP A 320 -13.20 22.88 32.15
N ALA A 321 -13.85 24.04 32.23
CA ALA A 321 -13.24 25.29 32.70
C ALA A 321 -12.57 25.20 34.09
N ASP A 322 -12.88 24.19 34.92
CA ASP A 322 -12.31 23.97 36.25
C ASP A 322 -12.01 22.48 36.41
N SER A 323 -10.95 22.02 35.73
CA SER A 323 -10.58 20.59 35.59
C SER A 323 -10.46 19.84 36.92
N ASP A 324 -10.02 20.50 38.00
CA ASP A 324 -9.88 19.88 39.31
C ASP A 324 -11.07 20.13 40.27
N GLY A 325 -11.98 21.01 39.89
CA GLY A 325 -13.25 21.29 40.55
C GLY A 325 -13.12 22.05 41.88
N ASP A 326 -12.07 22.85 42.06
CA ASP A 326 -11.83 23.61 43.28
C ASP A 326 -12.48 25.01 43.32
N GLY A 327 -13.05 25.42 42.19
CA GLY A 327 -13.82 26.64 41.99
C GLY A 327 -13.04 27.80 41.40
N TYR A 328 -11.83 27.55 40.89
CA TYR A 328 -11.06 28.49 40.07
C TYR A 328 -10.85 27.89 38.70
N SER A 329 -11.01 28.70 37.65
CA SER A 329 -10.83 28.17 36.31
C SER A 329 -9.35 27.93 36.00
N ASP A 330 -9.08 27.02 35.08
CA ASP A 330 -7.73 26.64 34.67
C ASP A 330 -6.93 27.85 34.18
N ALA A 331 -7.56 28.77 33.43
CA ALA A 331 -6.97 30.05 33.04
C ALA A 331 -6.53 30.91 34.23
N ILE A 332 -7.34 30.97 35.29
CA ILE A 332 -7.04 31.77 36.48
C ILE A 332 -5.87 31.14 37.26
N GLU A 333 -5.81 29.82 37.29
CA GLU A 333 -4.77 29.03 37.96
C GLU A 333 -3.42 29.18 37.27
N VAL A 334 -3.38 29.00 35.95
CA VAL A 334 -2.20 29.20 35.11
C VAL A 334 -1.68 30.64 35.25
N LEU A 335 -2.57 31.64 35.18
CA LEU A 335 -2.21 33.04 35.43
C LEU A 335 -1.72 33.29 36.87
N GLY A 336 -2.28 32.55 37.83
CA GLY A 336 -1.94 32.56 39.24
C GLY A 336 -0.63 31.85 39.59
N SER A 337 -0.03 31.13 38.62
CA SER A 337 1.09 30.21 38.84
C SER A 337 0.77 29.15 39.91
N THR A 338 -0.49 28.72 39.95
CA THR A 338 -0.98 27.59 40.73
C THR A 338 -1.23 26.40 39.80
N SER A 339 -1.76 25.29 40.31
CA SER A 339 -1.76 24.01 39.58
C SER A 339 -3.20 23.69 39.21
N PRO A 340 -3.59 23.79 37.93
CA PRO A 340 -4.98 23.62 37.49
C PRO A 340 -5.50 22.16 37.58
N THR A 341 -4.63 21.24 37.94
CA THR A 341 -4.93 19.81 38.09
C THR A 341 -4.86 19.33 39.55
N ASP A 342 -4.67 20.24 40.51
CA ASP A 342 -4.58 19.93 41.95
C ASP A 342 -5.47 20.85 42.76
N ALA A 343 -6.67 20.35 43.11
CA ALA A 343 -7.71 21.07 43.85
C ALA A 343 -7.31 21.60 45.24
N SER A 344 -6.07 21.36 45.67
CA SER A 344 -5.48 21.94 46.87
C SER A 344 -4.60 23.17 46.61
N SER A 345 -4.42 23.54 45.35
CA SER A 345 -3.51 24.54 44.84
C SER A 345 -4.24 25.62 44.05
N PHE A 346 -4.97 26.50 44.74
CA PHE A 346 -5.72 27.62 44.13
C PHE A 346 -5.05 29.00 44.28
N PRO A 347 -5.45 30.01 43.48
CA PRO A 347 -5.05 31.40 43.62
C PRO A 347 -5.31 31.97 45.02
N GLY A 348 -4.25 32.38 45.71
CA GLY A 348 -4.35 32.94 47.06
C GLY A 348 -4.33 31.90 48.18
N SER A 349 -4.22 30.61 47.86
CA SER A 349 -3.56 29.67 48.77
C SER A 349 -2.17 30.25 49.06
N THR A 350 -1.81 30.43 50.33
CA THR A 350 -0.39 30.64 50.65
C THR A 350 0.32 29.41 50.10
N PRO A 351 1.46 29.53 49.38
CA PRO A 351 2.16 28.35 48.89
C PRO A 351 2.23 27.39 50.05
N SER A 352 1.58 26.24 49.91
CA SER A 352 1.59 25.23 50.94
C SER A 352 3.05 24.93 51.15
N THR A 353 3.64 25.52 52.20
CA THR A 353 4.85 24.99 52.79
C THR A 353 4.52 23.53 52.98
N PRO A 354 5.22 22.61 52.29
CA PRO A 354 4.87 21.20 52.36
C PRO A 354 4.79 20.86 53.84
N THR A 355 3.64 20.35 54.27
CA THR A 355 3.51 19.76 55.60
C THR A 355 4.69 18.82 55.74
N PRO A 356 5.54 18.92 56.78
CA PRO A 356 6.67 18.03 56.88
C PRO A 356 6.12 16.62 57.00
N ALA A 357 6.24 15.86 55.91
CA ALA A 357 6.40 14.43 55.94
C ALA A 357 7.40 14.11 57.09
N PRO A 358 7.22 12.99 57.81
CA PRO A 358 8.14 12.60 58.87
C PRO A 358 9.57 12.79 58.37
N ALA A 359 10.35 13.61 59.09
CA ALA A 359 11.65 14.17 58.72
C ALA A 359 12.21 13.65 57.39
N PRO A 360 12.41 14.51 56.36
CA PRO A 360 12.99 14.05 55.11
C PRO A 360 14.26 13.27 55.44
N ALA A 361 14.31 12.03 54.94
CA ALA A 361 15.57 11.33 54.82
C ALA A 361 16.58 12.34 54.24
N PRO A 362 17.83 12.35 54.74
CA PRO A 362 18.84 13.30 54.26
C PRO A 362 18.77 13.35 52.74
N ALA A 363 18.77 14.57 52.16
CA ALA A 363 18.73 14.78 50.72
C ALA A 363 19.52 13.66 50.04
N PRO A 364 18.90 12.88 49.12
CA PRO A 364 19.53 11.68 48.59
C PRO A 364 20.92 12.09 48.16
N ALA A 365 21.92 11.36 48.64
CA ALA A 365 23.29 11.69 48.35
C ALA A 365 23.39 11.84 46.82
N LYS A 366 23.97 12.96 46.37
CA LYS A 366 24.19 13.14 44.94
C LYS A 366 25.39 12.31 44.57
N HIS A 367 25.18 11.38 43.67
CA HIS A 367 26.17 10.42 43.23
C HIS A 367 26.78 10.87 41.90
N THR A 368 28.02 10.43 41.68
CA THR A 368 28.62 10.48 40.35
C THR A 368 28.48 9.09 39.78
N VAL A 369 27.74 8.99 38.68
CA VAL A 369 27.61 7.76 37.91
C VAL A 369 28.73 7.76 36.88
N THR A 370 29.63 6.80 36.98
CA THR A 370 30.68 6.60 35.98
C THR A 370 30.42 5.31 35.25
N GLY A 371 30.81 5.27 33.99
CA GLY A 371 30.72 4.01 33.28
C GLY A 371 31.48 3.94 31.99
N ARG A 372 31.50 2.76 31.37
CA ARG A 372 32.14 2.55 30.07
C ARG A 372 31.17 1.93 29.08
N VAL A 373 31.22 2.47 27.88
CA VAL A 373 30.71 1.83 26.66
C VAL A 373 31.91 1.12 26.05
N VAL A 374 31.88 -0.21 25.96
CA VAL A 374 33.02 -1.02 25.48
C VAL A 374 32.64 -1.93 24.33
N PHE A 375 33.62 -2.20 23.48
CA PHE A 375 33.52 -3.23 22.47
C PHE A 375 33.90 -4.58 23.10
N ASP A 376 32.92 -5.47 23.21
CA ASP A 376 33.05 -6.84 23.69
C ASP A 376 33.84 -7.68 22.67
N ALA A 377 35.16 -7.54 22.74
CA ALA A 377 36.10 -8.27 21.91
C ALA A 377 36.16 -9.77 22.29
N THR A 378 35.64 -10.13 23.47
CA THR A 378 35.67 -11.48 24.05
C THR A 378 34.38 -12.26 23.80
N TYR A 379 33.31 -11.60 23.38
CA TYR A 379 31.98 -12.15 23.14
C TYR A 379 31.39 -12.87 24.37
N ASP A 380 31.78 -12.43 25.57
CA ASP A 380 31.29 -12.98 26.83
C ASP A 380 30.17 -12.14 27.45
N GLY A 381 29.77 -11.04 26.79
CA GLY A 381 28.66 -10.19 27.16
C GLY A 381 28.94 -9.34 28.40
N ALA A 382 30.18 -9.29 28.88
CA ALA A 382 30.57 -8.59 30.09
C ALA A 382 31.57 -7.48 29.76
N ALA A 383 31.35 -6.26 30.28
CA ALA A 383 32.28 -5.16 30.09
C ALA A 383 33.53 -5.34 30.96
N THR A 384 34.58 -6.01 30.47
CA THR A 384 35.81 -6.23 31.27
C THR A 384 36.84 -5.12 31.07
N ARG A 385 37.80 -4.98 32.00
CA ARG A 385 38.81 -3.90 31.99
C ARG A 385 39.77 -3.95 30.79
N ASP A 386 39.84 -5.09 30.11
CA ASP A 386 40.78 -5.31 29.01
C ASP A 386 40.13 -5.09 27.63
N GLU A 387 38.85 -4.73 27.58
CA GLU A 387 38.11 -4.38 26.37
C GLU A 387 38.23 -2.90 26.00
N PRO A 388 38.34 -2.58 24.69
CA PRO A 388 38.51 -1.21 24.23
C PRO A 388 37.21 -0.39 24.34
N ASP A 389 37.35 0.87 24.74
CA ASP A 389 36.24 1.81 24.89
C ASP A 389 35.72 2.28 23.52
N VAL A 390 34.39 2.43 23.41
CA VAL A 390 33.73 3.02 22.24
C VAL A 390 33.44 4.49 22.53
N SER A 391 34.01 5.39 21.74
CA SER A 391 33.78 6.84 21.84
C SER A 391 32.85 7.34 20.74
N GLY A 392 32.20 8.49 20.95
CA GLY A 392 31.26 9.10 20.01
C GLY A 392 29.80 8.69 20.22
N VAL A 393 29.52 7.88 21.24
CA VAL A 393 28.19 7.34 21.55
C VAL A 393 27.51 8.19 22.62
N VAL A 394 26.24 8.53 22.41
CA VAL A 394 25.41 9.26 23.38
C VAL A 394 24.80 8.29 24.39
N VAL A 395 24.96 8.60 25.67
CA VAL A 395 24.38 7.86 26.79
C VAL A 395 23.44 8.77 27.58
N ARG A 396 22.19 8.34 27.78
CA ARG A 396 21.13 9.06 28.52
C ARG A 396 20.74 8.29 29.79
N LEU A 397 20.26 9.00 30.80
CA LEU A 397 19.76 8.40 32.04
C LEU A 397 18.36 8.93 32.34
N TRP A 398 17.39 8.02 32.32
CA TRP A 398 15.97 8.28 32.57
C TRP A 398 15.62 7.90 34.01
N GLY A 399 14.93 8.80 34.70
CA GLY A 399 14.32 8.55 36.00
C GLY A 399 12.81 8.44 35.86
N PRO A 400 12.15 7.87 36.89
CA PRO A 400 10.70 7.70 36.87
C PRO A 400 10.01 9.06 36.77
N GLY A 401 8.94 9.10 35.98
CA GLY A 401 8.05 10.26 35.87
C GLY A 401 7.22 10.51 37.13
N PRO A 402 6.24 11.43 37.07
CA PRO A 402 5.29 11.69 38.14
C PRO A 402 4.60 10.44 38.72
N ASP A 403 4.42 9.39 37.92
CA ASP A 403 3.77 8.14 38.35
C ASP A 403 4.65 7.26 39.27
N GLY A 404 5.95 7.54 39.34
CA GLY A 404 6.94 6.83 40.16
C GLY A 404 7.35 5.45 39.63
N ASN A 405 6.87 5.03 38.47
CA ASN A 405 7.28 3.81 37.77
C ASN A 405 8.33 4.13 36.70
N LEU A 406 8.97 3.09 36.18
CA LEU A 406 10.00 3.19 35.14
C LEU A 406 9.54 2.37 33.94
N ASP A 407 9.92 2.80 32.74
CA ASP A 407 9.45 2.33 31.43
C ASP A 407 7.99 2.75 31.11
N THR A 408 7.59 3.93 31.58
CA THR A 408 6.29 4.58 31.27
C THR A 408 6.50 5.85 30.45
N VAL A 409 5.45 6.33 29.78
CA VAL A 409 5.53 7.48 28.85
C VAL A 409 5.93 8.79 29.53
N ASP A 410 5.78 8.86 30.85
CA ASP A 410 6.09 10.02 31.68
C ASP A 410 7.54 10.03 32.22
N ASP A 411 8.36 9.02 31.89
CA ASP A 411 9.77 8.96 32.29
C ASP A 411 10.55 10.21 31.85
N VAL A 412 11.26 10.83 32.79
CA VAL A 412 11.99 12.09 32.55
C VAL A 412 13.49 11.88 32.49
N THR A 413 14.18 12.65 31.64
CA THR A 413 15.66 12.64 31.59
C THR A 413 16.25 13.37 32.80
N VAL A 414 16.93 12.63 33.68
CA VAL A 414 17.51 13.18 34.92
C VAL A 414 18.99 13.58 34.75
N ALA A 415 19.67 13.10 33.70
CA ALA A 415 21.04 13.51 33.38
C ALA A 415 21.32 13.58 31.86
N THR A 416 22.20 14.50 31.45
CA THR A 416 22.48 14.85 30.04
C THR A 416 23.47 13.89 29.35
N ALA A 417 23.32 13.76 28.03
CA ALA A 417 24.19 13.02 27.11
C ALA A 417 25.70 13.28 27.28
N THR A 418 26.50 12.21 27.28
CA THR A 418 27.95 12.30 27.09
C THR A 418 28.38 11.49 25.87
N THR A 419 29.33 12.00 25.09
CA THR A 419 29.81 11.37 23.84
C THR A 419 31.15 10.63 23.98
N HIS A 420 31.64 10.41 25.20
CA HIS A 420 32.98 9.87 25.46
C HIS A 420 32.91 8.73 26.47
N SER A 421 33.65 7.64 26.22
CA SER A 421 33.86 6.53 27.16
C SER A 421 35.29 6.60 27.72
N PRO A 422 35.50 6.49 29.05
CA PRO A 422 34.47 6.37 30.09
C PRO A 422 33.61 7.64 30.22
N PHE A 423 32.31 7.46 30.42
CA PHE A 423 31.36 8.54 30.66
C PHE A 423 31.27 8.88 32.15
N VAL A 424 30.88 10.12 32.43
CA VAL A 424 30.73 10.63 33.80
C VAL A 424 29.49 11.52 33.87
N LEU A 425 28.46 11.05 34.57
CA LEU A 425 27.25 11.82 34.90
C LEU A 425 27.35 12.28 36.35
N ARG A 426 27.20 13.58 36.59
CA ARG A 426 27.37 14.21 37.91
C ARG A 426 26.02 14.60 38.48
N ASP A 427 25.98 14.71 39.81
CA ASP A 427 24.84 15.25 40.55
C ASP A 427 23.54 14.43 40.44
N VAL A 428 23.66 13.13 40.13
CA VAL A 428 22.53 12.20 39.99
C VAL A 428 22.00 11.82 41.39
N PRO A 429 20.71 12.05 41.69
CA PRO A 429 20.11 11.62 42.96
C PRO A 429 20.15 10.09 43.13
N ALA A 430 20.18 9.60 44.37
CA ALA A 430 20.00 8.18 44.61
C ALA A 430 18.59 7.71 44.19
N GLY A 431 18.48 6.58 43.48
CA GLY A 431 17.21 6.08 42.94
C GLY A 431 17.38 5.00 41.86
N SER A 432 16.28 4.43 41.38
CA SER A 432 16.27 3.51 40.24
C SER A 432 16.12 4.30 38.93
N TYR A 433 16.89 3.93 37.91
CA TYR A 433 16.95 4.63 36.63
C TYR A 433 17.04 3.63 35.48
N VAL A 434 16.76 4.11 34.26
CA VAL A 434 17.07 3.41 33.01
C VAL A 434 18.20 4.14 32.30
N LEU A 435 19.33 3.46 32.15
CA LEU A 435 20.45 3.90 31.32
C LEU A 435 20.18 3.50 29.88
N GLU A 436 20.14 4.47 28.98
CA GLU A 436 19.91 4.24 27.55
C GLU A 436 21.13 4.66 26.73
N VAL A 437 21.48 3.81 25.76
CA VAL A 437 22.46 4.14 24.72
C VAL A 437 21.75 4.43 23.41
N ASP A 438 21.96 5.65 22.88
CA ASP A 438 21.30 6.11 21.66
C ASP A 438 21.84 5.36 20.43
N ALA A 439 21.00 4.49 19.87
CA ALA A 439 21.33 3.63 18.73
C ALA A 439 21.83 4.43 17.51
N SER A 440 21.27 5.63 17.29
CA SER A 440 21.59 6.47 16.13
C SER A 440 23.03 7.01 16.17
N THR A 441 23.61 7.08 17.37
CA THR A 441 24.97 7.55 17.60
C THR A 441 26.00 6.42 17.64
N LEU A 442 25.55 5.16 17.52
CA LEU A 442 26.45 4.03 17.42
C LEU A 442 27.24 4.10 16.10
N PRO A 443 28.57 3.90 16.15
CA PRO A 443 29.34 3.74 14.93
C PRO A 443 28.75 2.62 14.08
N ALA A 444 28.56 2.85 12.78
CA ALA A 444 27.90 1.92 11.86
C ALA A 444 28.50 0.50 11.78
N TRP A 445 29.67 0.26 12.38
CA TRP A 445 30.33 -1.03 12.50
C TRP A 445 29.93 -1.84 13.75
N LEU A 446 29.17 -1.25 14.68
CA LEU A 446 28.72 -1.87 15.93
C LEU A 446 27.27 -2.33 15.81
N THR A 447 26.91 -3.43 16.49
CA THR A 447 25.51 -3.84 16.61
C THR A 447 25.28 -4.41 17.98
N HIS A 448 24.25 -3.92 18.64
CA HIS A 448 23.95 -4.38 19.97
C HIS A 448 23.43 -5.81 19.99
N ALA A 449 23.86 -6.59 20.98
CA ALA A 449 23.44 -7.98 21.18
C ALA A 449 22.39 -8.13 22.32
N GLY A 450 21.66 -7.06 22.64
CA GLY A 450 20.69 -7.02 23.73
C GLY A 450 19.84 -5.76 23.75
N SER A 451 19.32 -5.38 24.93
CA SER A 451 18.59 -4.12 25.14
C SER A 451 19.56 -2.95 25.27
N LEU A 452 19.34 -1.87 24.52
CA LEU A 452 20.07 -0.60 24.67
C LEU A 452 19.70 0.15 25.95
N ARG A 453 18.69 -0.34 26.66
CA ARG A 453 18.20 0.15 27.95
C ARG A 453 18.56 -0.85 29.05
N GLN A 454 19.20 -0.36 30.11
CA GLN A 454 19.56 -1.13 31.28
C GLN A 454 19.04 -0.45 32.54
N ARG A 455 18.32 -1.21 33.39
CA ARG A 455 17.91 -0.74 34.72
C ARG A 455 19.10 -0.70 35.66
N VAL A 456 19.23 0.41 36.39
CA VAL A 456 20.34 0.71 37.27
C VAL A 456 19.82 1.33 38.56
N ASP A 457 20.31 0.85 39.70
CA ASP A 457 20.06 1.47 41.00
C ASP A 457 21.27 2.32 41.40
N VAL A 458 21.07 3.62 41.59
CA VAL A 458 22.11 4.54 42.04
C VAL A 458 22.00 4.68 43.55
N ASP A 459 22.87 3.99 44.30
CA ASP A 459 22.93 4.07 45.78
C ASP A 459 24.35 4.41 46.30
N GLY A 460 25.30 4.70 45.41
CA GLY A 460 26.73 4.84 45.70
C GLY A 460 27.56 5.44 44.55
N ALA A 461 28.90 5.38 44.65
CA ALA A 461 29.77 5.60 43.49
C ALA A 461 29.81 4.30 42.70
N GLU A 462 28.87 4.17 41.77
CA GLU A 462 28.68 2.99 40.92
C GLU A 462 29.51 3.12 39.63
N ASP A 463 30.21 2.05 39.24
CA ASP A 463 30.94 1.93 37.97
C ASP A 463 30.12 1.01 37.05
N LEU A 464 29.33 1.62 36.16
CA LEU A 464 28.40 0.94 35.26
C LEU A 464 29.10 0.59 33.94
N GLY A 465 28.88 -0.59 33.39
CA GLY A 465 29.49 -1.00 32.12
C GLY A 465 28.46 -1.54 31.15
N VAL A 466 28.39 -0.98 29.94
CA VAL A 466 27.56 -1.51 28.85
C VAL A 466 28.48 -2.04 27.74
N ALA A 467 28.40 -3.34 27.48
CA ALA A 467 29.23 -4.06 26.51
C ALA A 467 28.49 -4.26 25.18
N PHE A 468 29.15 -3.97 24.06
CA PHE A 468 28.59 -4.03 22.71
C PHE A 468 29.38 -4.98 21.81
N VAL A 469 28.68 -5.73 20.96
CA VAL A 469 29.28 -6.68 20.00
C VAL A 469 29.29 -6.07 18.59
N ALA A 470 30.05 -6.61 17.62
CA ALA A 470 30.03 -6.14 16.23
C ALA A 470 29.14 -6.99 15.31
N LYS A 471 28.58 -6.36 14.26
CA LYS A 471 27.86 -7.03 13.17
C LYS A 471 28.89 -7.64 12.18
N GLY A 472 29.00 -8.97 12.14
CA GLY A 472 29.75 -9.68 11.09
C GLY A 472 31.23 -9.99 11.39
N VAL A 473 31.96 -10.47 10.36
CA VAL A 473 33.38 -10.86 10.48
C VAL A 473 34.27 -9.62 10.42
N ILE A 474 34.93 -9.29 11.53
CA ILE A 474 35.90 -8.19 11.59
C ILE A 474 37.30 -8.69 11.20
N VAL A 475 37.91 -8.01 10.23
CA VAL A 475 39.36 -8.03 10.07
C VAL A 475 39.92 -6.77 10.73
N HIS A 476 40.69 -6.94 11.80
CA HIS A 476 41.34 -5.85 12.54
C HIS A 476 42.84 -6.10 12.69
N GLY A 477 43.59 -5.03 12.91
CA GLY A 477 45.02 -5.11 13.20
C GLY A 477 45.60 -3.79 13.69
N THR A 478 46.89 -3.82 14.04
CA THR A 478 47.64 -2.62 14.45
C THR A 478 48.80 -2.38 13.49
N VAL A 479 48.94 -1.14 13.02
CA VAL A 479 50.09 -0.72 12.21
C VAL A 479 51.14 -0.14 13.14
N LEU A 480 52.30 -0.80 13.22
CA LEU A 480 53.41 -0.36 14.05
C LEU A 480 54.60 0.08 13.19
N ASP A 481 55.27 1.13 13.64
CA ASP A 481 56.58 1.56 13.12
C ASP A 481 57.67 0.51 13.46
N PRO A 482 58.88 0.60 12.86
CA PRO A 482 59.98 -0.34 13.14
C PRO A 482 60.44 -0.38 14.61
N ALA A 483 60.05 0.60 15.42
CA ALA A 483 60.33 0.68 16.85
C ALA A 483 59.17 0.14 17.72
N GLY A 484 58.10 -0.39 17.10
CA GLY A 484 56.95 -0.97 17.76
C GLY A 484 55.91 0.05 18.23
N ARG A 485 55.94 1.29 17.72
CA ARG A 485 54.99 2.36 18.10
C ARG A 485 53.85 2.47 17.10
N PRO A 486 52.62 2.80 17.52
CA PRO A 486 51.48 2.88 16.62
C PRO A 486 51.58 4.02 15.59
N VAL A 487 51.11 3.76 14.38
CA VAL A 487 51.10 4.72 13.27
C VAL A 487 49.68 5.25 13.07
N VAL A 488 49.48 6.54 13.34
CA VAL A 488 48.17 7.24 13.24
C VAL A 488 47.95 7.75 11.82
N GLY A 489 46.73 7.60 11.30
CA GLY A 489 46.32 8.14 9.99
C GLY A 489 46.84 7.36 8.76
N ALA A 490 47.32 6.13 8.94
CA ALA A 490 47.74 5.28 7.83
C ALA A 490 46.50 4.72 7.11
N THR A 491 46.51 4.72 5.78
CA THR A 491 45.42 4.16 4.98
C THR A 491 45.63 2.66 4.79
N VAL A 492 44.64 1.86 5.14
CA VAL A 492 44.64 0.41 5.01
C VAL A 492 43.53 -0.01 4.05
N THR A 493 43.87 -0.72 2.99
CA THR A 493 42.90 -1.26 2.03
C THR A 493 42.95 -2.78 2.03
N PHE A 494 41.83 -3.41 2.30
CA PHE A 494 41.62 -4.85 2.20
C PHE A 494 40.92 -5.18 0.89
N THR A 495 41.41 -6.18 0.15
CA THR A 495 40.80 -6.66 -1.09
C THR A 495 40.53 -8.15 -0.99
N ASP A 496 39.30 -8.58 -1.29
CA ASP A 496 38.86 -9.98 -1.26
C ASP A 496 39.40 -10.79 -2.47
N ALA A 497 39.14 -12.10 -2.47
CA ALA A 497 39.58 -13.03 -3.52
C ALA A 497 38.97 -12.76 -4.90
N VAL A 498 37.89 -11.98 -4.95
CA VAL A 498 37.11 -11.66 -6.16
C VAL A 498 37.39 -10.23 -6.64
N GLY A 499 38.29 -9.49 -5.96
CA GLY A 499 38.77 -8.17 -6.36
C GLY A 499 38.02 -6.98 -5.73
N ARG A 500 37.10 -7.21 -4.80
CA ARG A 500 36.36 -6.13 -4.11
C ARG A 500 37.18 -5.58 -2.96
N SER A 501 37.19 -4.25 -2.79
CA SER A 501 38.08 -3.58 -1.83
C SER A 501 37.35 -2.69 -0.84
N VAL A 502 37.80 -2.68 0.42
CA VAL A 502 37.37 -1.74 1.46
C VAL A 502 38.60 -1.01 1.99
N THR A 503 38.51 0.31 2.14
CA THR A 503 39.59 1.16 2.64
C THR A 503 39.19 1.82 3.95
N THR A 504 40.10 1.82 4.92
CA THR A 504 39.96 2.49 6.22
C THR A 504 41.25 3.23 6.58
N THR A 505 41.24 3.99 7.66
CA THR A 505 42.40 4.72 8.19
C THR A 505 42.63 4.39 9.66
N THR A 506 43.89 4.31 10.10
CA THR A 506 44.21 3.97 11.49
C THR A 506 43.88 5.09 12.47
N GLY A 507 43.32 4.71 13.62
CA GLY A 507 43.00 5.60 14.73
C GLY A 507 44.23 6.09 15.54
N PRO A 508 44.01 6.83 16.63
CA PRO A 508 45.07 7.46 17.45
C PRO A 508 46.06 6.48 18.10
N ASP A 509 45.67 5.22 18.23
CA ASP A 509 46.40 4.10 18.79
C ASP A 509 46.94 3.13 17.72
N GLY A 510 46.89 3.52 16.44
CA GLY A 510 47.35 2.77 15.28
C GLY A 510 46.54 1.51 14.96
N VAL A 511 45.40 1.33 15.62
CA VAL A 511 44.45 0.25 15.37
C VAL A 511 43.57 0.63 14.17
N TRP A 512 43.23 -0.38 13.37
CA TRP A 512 42.22 -0.26 12.32
C TRP A 512 41.30 -1.48 12.36
N ALA A 513 40.05 -1.25 11.99
CA ALA A 513 39.07 -2.28 11.67
C ALA A 513 38.40 -1.90 10.36
N ALA A 514 38.19 -2.88 9.47
CA ALA A 514 37.41 -2.70 8.26
C ALA A 514 36.29 -3.74 8.24
N LEU A 515 35.06 -3.28 8.09
CA LEU A 515 33.91 -4.14 7.79
C LEU A 515 33.97 -4.49 6.30
N SER A 516 33.86 -5.76 5.93
CA SER A 516 33.45 -6.09 4.57
C SER A 516 31.98 -5.69 4.44
N GLY A 517 31.69 -4.50 3.89
CA GLY A 517 30.34 -4.10 3.47
C GLY A 517 29.84 -4.90 2.25
N LEU A 518 30.05 -6.21 2.26
CA LEU A 518 29.66 -7.15 1.22
C LEU A 518 28.68 -8.12 1.86
N ALA A 519 27.40 -7.83 1.66
CA ALA A 519 26.28 -8.68 2.03
C ALA A 519 26.54 -10.13 1.60
N SER A 520 26.20 -11.06 2.49
CA SER A 520 26.01 -12.51 2.26
C SER A 520 26.92 -13.19 1.23
N GLY A 521 27.90 -13.97 1.70
CA GLY A 521 28.49 -15.06 0.90
C GLY A 521 29.99 -15.03 0.63
N ILE A 522 30.83 -14.51 1.53
CA ILE A 522 32.29 -14.64 1.41
C ILE A 522 32.75 -15.91 2.12
N THR A 523 33.24 -16.89 1.35
CA THR A 523 33.99 -18.03 1.88
C THR A 523 35.45 -17.61 2.12
N PRO A 524 36.04 -17.85 3.31
CA PRO A 524 37.42 -17.45 3.60
C PRO A 524 38.46 -18.15 2.73
N GLY A 525 39.56 -17.45 2.37
CA GLY A 525 40.74 -18.13 1.82
C GLY A 525 41.74 -17.36 0.94
N ALA A 526 41.46 -16.16 0.41
CA ALA A 526 42.45 -15.46 -0.43
C ALA A 526 42.23 -13.93 -0.52
N GLY A 527 42.53 -13.17 0.54
CA GLY A 527 42.54 -11.71 0.50
C GLY A 527 43.95 -11.10 0.55
N SER A 528 44.10 -9.86 0.09
CA SER A 528 45.34 -9.07 0.24
C SER A 528 45.09 -7.78 1.02
N VAL A 529 46.01 -7.42 1.92
CA VAL A 529 45.98 -6.16 2.67
C VAL A 529 47.07 -5.25 2.14
N SER A 530 46.73 -4.01 1.80
CA SER A 530 47.70 -2.97 1.49
C SER A 530 47.67 -1.84 2.50
N VAL A 531 48.85 -1.38 2.93
CA VAL A 531 49.00 -0.27 3.88
C VAL A 531 49.82 0.84 3.26
N VAL A 532 49.30 2.06 3.32
CA VAL A 532 49.95 3.30 2.85
C VAL A 532 50.15 4.25 4.03
N ALA A 533 51.39 4.70 4.21
CA ALA A 533 51.71 5.68 5.25
C ALA A 533 51.01 7.03 4.98
N PRO A 534 50.72 7.85 6.01
CA PRO A 534 50.02 9.13 5.85
C PRO A 534 50.74 10.11 4.89
N ASP A 535 52.06 9.98 4.74
CA ASP A 535 52.88 10.78 3.83
C ASP A 535 52.89 10.28 2.37
N GLY A 536 52.18 9.18 2.08
CA GLY A 536 52.05 8.57 0.75
C GLY A 536 53.33 7.89 0.23
N THR A 537 54.41 7.80 1.02
CA THR A 537 55.74 7.44 0.49
C THR A 537 56.02 5.93 0.43
N ARG A 538 55.19 5.08 1.04
CA ARG A 538 55.44 3.63 1.15
C ARG A 538 54.14 2.81 1.08
N THR A 539 54.17 1.72 0.32
CA THR A 539 53.06 0.76 0.18
C THR A 539 53.56 -0.64 0.50
N PHE A 540 52.87 -1.35 1.39
CA PHE A 540 53.17 -2.74 1.74
C PHE A 540 51.99 -3.62 1.35
N THR A 541 52.23 -4.80 0.75
CA THR A 541 51.17 -5.77 0.41
C THR A 541 51.40 -7.06 1.19
N VAL A 542 50.44 -7.43 2.05
CA VAL A 542 50.42 -8.69 2.79
C VAL A 542 49.47 -9.65 2.07
N VAL A 543 49.91 -10.89 1.85
CA VAL A 543 49.16 -11.92 1.13
C VAL A 543 48.82 -13.04 2.13
N SER A 544 47.53 -13.15 2.47
CA SER A 544 46.88 -14.08 3.42
C SER A 544 46.71 -13.65 4.90
N VAL A 545 45.50 -13.91 5.42
CA VAL A 545 45.05 -13.83 6.83
C VAL A 545 44.28 -15.15 7.12
N ALA A 546 44.42 -15.75 8.30
CA ALA A 546 43.92 -17.10 8.62
C ALA A 546 42.69 -17.12 9.57
N ASP A 547 41.88 -18.19 9.46
CA ASP A 547 40.51 -18.40 9.97
C ASP A 547 40.29 -18.57 11.49
N ASN A 548 39.01 -18.40 11.88
CA ASN A 548 38.34 -18.48 13.19
C ASN A 548 38.53 -19.76 14.02
N THR A 549 38.98 -19.61 15.28
CA THR A 549 38.43 -20.12 16.58
C THR A 549 39.53 -20.10 17.67
N PRO A 550 39.16 -20.09 18.96
CA PRO A 550 39.36 -18.97 19.90
C PRO A 550 40.82 -18.68 20.35
N LEU A 551 41.12 -17.37 20.52
CA LEU A 551 42.31 -16.74 21.16
C LEU A 551 43.66 -16.89 20.41
N PRO A 552 44.70 -16.02 20.60
CA PRO A 552 44.80 -14.60 20.97
C PRO A 552 45.45 -13.74 19.84
N LYS A 553 45.35 -12.40 19.92
CA LYS A 553 46.15 -11.38 19.17
C LYS A 553 46.50 -11.71 17.71
N VAL A 554 45.80 -11.07 16.77
CA VAL A 554 46.34 -10.84 15.41
C VAL A 554 47.73 -10.20 15.55
N ALA A 555 48.76 -10.79 14.92
CA ALA A 555 50.12 -10.29 15.05
C ALA A 555 50.25 -8.86 14.48
N PRO A 556 50.95 -7.92 15.14
CA PRO A 556 51.09 -6.55 14.64
C PRO A 556 51.79 -6.52 13.28
N ILE A 557 51.27 -5.71 12.35
CA ILE A 557 51.94 -5.48 11.06
C ILE A 557 53.13 -4.55 11.33
N THR A 558 54.33 -5.12 11.33
CA THR A 558 55.57 -4.37 11.55
C THR A 558 56.11 -3.87 10.22
N VAL A 559 56.21 -2.56 10.05
CA VAL A 559 56.78 -1.94 8.85
C VAL A 559 58.31 -2.15 8.83
N GLY A 560 58.78 -3.23 8.20
CA GLY A 560 60.20 -3.56 8.14
C GLY A 560 61.01 -2.72 7.15
N SER A 561 62.14 -2.18 7.59
CA SER A 561 63.13 -1.50 6.74
C SER A 561 64.08 -2.50 6.05
N MET A 562 64.16 -2.46 4.70
CA MET A 562 65.30 -2.99 3.94
C MET A 562 65.84 -1.94 2.95
N PRO A 563 67.15 -1.94 2.68
CA PRO A 563 67.85 -0.76 2.22
C PRO A 563 67.62 -0.50 0.73
N VAL A 564 67.52 0.79 0.43
CA VAL A 564 67.76 1.37 -0.89
C VAL A 564 69.19 1.01 -1.31
N ALA A 565 69.32 0.11 -2.28
CA ALA A 565 70.55 -0.06 -3.05
C ALA A 565 70.31 0.54 -4.44
N VAL A 566 70.68 1.82 -4.58
CA VAL A 566 70.99 2.42 -5.88
C VAL A 566 72.43 2.02 -6.21
N PRO A 567 72.70 1.51 -7.43
CA PRO A 567 73.94 1.83 -8.09
C PRO A 567 73.64 2.70 -9.30
N ASP A 568 74.21 3.89 -9.25
CA ASP A 568 74.31 4.82 -10.36
C ASP A 568 75.05 4.19 -11.55
N SER A 569 74.57 4.55 -12.74
CA SER A 569 75.31 4.65 -13.99
C SER A 569 75.93 3.37 -14.58
N LEU A 570 75.42 2.96 -15.76
CA LEU A 570 76.25 2.59 -16.90
C LEU A 570 75.45 2.69 -18.22
N ALA A 571 76.16 3.15 -19.23
CA ALA A 571 75.67 3.77 -20.45
C ALA A 571 75.08 2.80 -21.50
N PHE A 572 74.37 3.41 -22.46
CA PHE A 572 73.85 2.87 -23.71
C PHE A 572 74.74 1.83 -24.42
N SER A 573 74.10 0.81 -25.00
CA SER A 573 74.31 0.43 -26.41
C SER A 573 73.30 -0.64 -26.83
N GLY A 574 72.56 -0.35 -27.90
CA GLY A 574 72.22 -1.25 -29.00
C GLY A 574 71.66 -2.65 -28.73
N GLY A 575 70.47 -2.89 -29.27
CA GLY A 575 70.27 -4.09 -30.07
C GLY A 575 69.67 -5.30 -29.36
N ASP A 576 68.48 -5.62 -29.85
CA ASP A 576 67.98 -6.97 -30.04
C ASP A 576 67.10 -7.62 -28.97
N ARG A 577 66.02 -8.17 -29.51
CA ARG A 577 65.02 -9.00 -28.84
C ARG A 577 65.73 -10.28 -28.41
N GLN A 578 65.39 -10.82 -27.24
CA GLN A 578 65.12 -12.25 -27.01
C GLN A 578 65.11 -12.56 -25.50
N ARG A 579 64.09 -13.32 -25.10
CA ARG A 579 63.93 -13.91 -23.77
C ARG A 579 65.05 -14.90 -23.51
N ARG A 580 65.72 -14.82 -22.36
CA ARG A 580 66.43 -15.98 -21.78
C ARG A 580 66.23 -16.00 -20.27
N THR A 581 65.43 -16.97 -19.85
CA THR A 581 65.30 -17.45 -18.48
C THR A 581 66.47 -18.39 -18.17
N VAL A 582 67.14 -18.21 -17.03
CA VAL A 582 68.05 -19.20 -16.44
C VAL A 582 67.43 -19.63 -15.09
N PRO A 583 67.24 -20.93 -14.82
CA PRO A 583 66.46 -21.41 -13.68
C PRO A 583 67.33 -21.68 -12.45
N VAL A 584 66.78 -21.48 -11.24
CA VAL A 584 67.28 -22.09 -10.00
C VAL A 584 66.11 -22.68 -9.21
N ALA A 585 66.35 -23.86 -8.66
CA ALA A 585 65.39 -24.90 -8.30
C ALA A 585 64.52 -24.62 -7.07
N LEU A 586 63.29 -25.16 -7.14
CA LEU A 586 62.20 -25.11 -6.16
C LEU A 586 62.35 -26.21 -5.11
N GLY A 587 62.26 -25.85 -3.82
CA GLY A 587 61.94 -26.78 -2.74
C GLY A 587 60.44 -26.66 -2.41
N LEU A 588 59.69 -27.74 -2.61
CA LEU A 588 58.23 -27.82 -2.44
C LEU A 588 57.81 -28.02 -0.98
N ILE A 589 56.97 -27.11 -0.45
CA ILE A 589 55.88 -27.45 0.47
C ILE A 589 54.66 -26.58 0.08
N GLY A 590 53.59 -27.25 -0.39
CA GLY A 590 52.18 -26.83 -0.28
C GLY A 590 51.71 -25.50 -0.91
N ALA A 591 51.27 -25.58 -2.17
CA ALA A 591 50.27 -24.75 -2.87
C ALA A 591 50.43 -23.20 -2.91
N GLY A 592 50.81 -22.69 -4.09
CA GLY A 592 50.37 -21.37 -4.57
C GLY A 592 51.44 -20.28 -4.71
N ALA A 593 52.53 -20.49 -5.48
CA ALA A 593 53.43 -19.41 -5.89
C ALA A 593 52.95 -18.78 -7.22
N VAL A 594 52.71 -17.46 -7.26
CA VAL A 594 52.52 -16.68 -8.50
C VAL A 594 53.49 -15.50 -8.56
N LEU A 595 53.96 -15.30 -9.78
CA LEU A 595 55.01 -14.45 -10.33
C LEU A 595 54.76 -12.93 -10.22
N VAL A 596 55.74 -12.16 -9.75
CA VAL A 596 55.71 -10.68 -9.80
C VAL A 596 56.30 -10.18 -11.13
N VAL A 597 55.49 -9.47 -11.93
CA VAL A 597 55.96 -8.72 -13.11
C VAL A 597 55.69 -7.24 -12.89
N VAL A 598 56.73 -6.42 -12.80
CA VAL A 598 56.61 -4.95 -12.68
C VAL A 598 56.76 -4.33 -14.07
N THR A 599 55.74 -3.62 -14.55
CA THR A 599 55.89 -2.69 -15.68
C THR A 599 55.60 -1.25 -15.21
N ARG A 600 56.51 -0.32 -15.51
CA ARG A 600 56.30 1.12 -15.30
C ARG A 600 55.61 1.72 -16.52
N ARG A 601 54.45 2.36 -16.35
CA ARG A 601 53.91 3.35 -17.32
C ARG A 601 54.08 4.76 -16.76
N ARG A 602 54.79 5.62 -17.49
CA ARG A 602 54.82 7.08 -17.29
C ARG A 602 53.54 7.66 -17.92
N GLY A 603 52.79 8.44 -17.14
CA GLY A 603 51.65 9.22 -17.63
C GLY A 603 52.08 10.33 -18.57
N ALA A 604 51.27 10.58 -19.61
CA ALA A 604 51.32 11.78 -20.42
C ALA A 604 49.98 12.50 -20.27
N LEU A 605 50.07 13.78 -19.91
CA LEU A 605 49.00 14.76 -19.93
C LEU A 605 48.41 14.92 -21.33
N ALA A 606 47.09 15.13 -21.41
CA ALA A 606 46.49 15.93 -22.47
C ALA A 606 45.18 16.58 -21.97
N ARG A 607 45.12 17.91 -22.05
CA ARG A 607 43.93 18.72 -22.36
C ARG A 607 44.21 19.39 -23.72
N PRO A 608 43.20 19.78 -24.52
CA PRO A 608 41.87 19.22 -24.68
C PRO A 608 41.83 18.13 -25.77
#